data_AF-A0A0R2IPX8-F1
#
_entry.id   AF-A0A0R2IPX8-F1
#
_cell.length_a   1.000
_cell.length_b   1.000
_cell.length_c   1.000
_cell.angle_alpha   90.00
_cell.angle_beta   90.00
_cell.angle_gamma   90.00
#
_symmetry.space_group_name_H-M   'P 1'
#
loop_
_entity.id
_entity.type
_entity.pdbx_description
1 polymer ?
#
loop_
_entity_poly.entity_id
_entity_poly.type
_entity_poly.pdbx_seq_one_letter_code
_entity_poly.pdbx_strand_id
1 'polypeptide(L)'
;MLYQYPTLAQINETGHAIQVNEDSIIQKLPHLTGVDYFVKSKDQHNYYVFIDRGDQGGAVIHADNYSDLGFFLIETPLSDFYLDINPDTSLIEMYDGAGVVTDFSDAVEKDEIQKMLRTYQDASDSEIEASSVYKELDKYVSQYLELDDDTEKNVNLAIIRIAILSIEQTVLSD
;
A
#
# COMPACT_ATOMS: atom_id res chain seq x y z
N MET A 1 -9.14 -16.78 7.84
CA MET A 1 -10.45 -16.12 7.69
C MET A 1 -10.33 -15.21 6.49
N LEU A 2 -11.25 -15.37 5.54
CA LEU A 2 -11.12 -14.76 4.23
C LEU A 2 -11.87 -13.43 4.16
N TYR A 3 -11.15 -12.35 3.82
CA TYR A 3 -11.67 -11.00 3.62
C TYR A 3 -11.55 -10.62 2.15
N GLN A 4 -12.67 -10.64 1.43
CA GLN A 4 -12.71 -10.32 0.00
C GLN A 4 -12.71 -8.80 -0.23
N TYR A 5 -12.23 -8.37 -1.40
CA TYR A 5 -12.20 -6.96 -1.79
C TYR A 5 -13.49 -6.17 -1.51
N PRO A 6 -14.72 -6.65 -1.78
CA PRO A 6 -15.93 -5.87 -1.45
C PRO A 6 -16.05 -5.53 0.04
N THR A 7 -15.57 -6.41 0.92
CA THR A 7 -15.53 -6.17 2.38
C THR A 7 -14.44 -5.16 2.73
N LEU A 8 -13.27 -5.26 2.10
CA LEU A 8 -12.14 -4.35 2.32
C LEU A 8 -12.41 -2.94 1.77
N ALA A 9 -13.04 -2.84 0.60
CA ALA A 9 -13.46 -1.59 -0.02
C ALA A 9 -14.47 -0.84 0.85
N GLN A 10 -15.37 -1.56 1.54
CA GLN A 10 -16.35 -0.95 2.44
C GLN A 10 -15.70 -0.20 3.61
N ILE A 11 -14.49 -0.59 4.04
CA ILE A 11 -13.72 0.14 5.07
C ILE A 11 -13.35 1.54 4.57
N ASN A 12 -13.03 1.69 3.27
CA ASN A 12 -12.71 2.99 2.67
C ASN A 12 -13.91 3.94 2.62
N GLU A 13 -15.11 3.39 2.37
CA GLU A 13 -16.37 4.13 2.31
C GLU A 13 -16.90 4.52 3.71
N THR A 14 -16.85 3.57 4.65
CA THR A 14 -17.49 3.72 5.97
C THR A 14 -16.55 4.22 7.05
N GLY A 15 -15.24 4.04 6.88
CA GLY A 15 -14.24 4.25 7.93
C GLY A 15 -14.32 3.23 9.07
N HIS A 16 -15.19 2.23 8.99
CA HIS A 16 -15.33 1.22 10.04
C HIS A 16 -14.25 0.15 9.89
N ALA A 17 -13.36 0.09 10.87
CA ALA A 17 -12.35 -0.96 10.95
C ALA A 17 -12.96 -2.32 11.32
N ILE A 18 -12.31 -3.39 10.87
CA ILE A 18 -12.68 -4.77 11.17
C ILE A 18 -11.67 -5.31 12.18
N GLN A 19 -12.13 -5.58 13.40
CA GLN A 19 -11.31 -6.28 14.38
C GLN A 19 -11.26 -7.77 14.01
N VAL A 20 -10.06 -8.29 13.74
CA VAL A 20 -9.84 -9.71 13.41
C VAL A 20 -9.77 -10.53 14.68
N ASN A 21 -8.99 -10.06 15.67
CA ASN A 21 -8.90 -10.62 17.02
C ASN A 21 -8.51 -9.51 18.02
N GLU A 22 -8.13 -9.86 19.26
CA GLU A 22 -7.72 -8.85 20.26
C GLU A 22 -6.42 -8.11 19.88
N ASP A 23 -5.55 -8.77 19.11
CA ASP A 23 -4.21 -8.34 18.74
C ASP A 23 -4.12 -7.70 17.34
N SER A 24 -5.11 -7.89 16.46
CA SER A 24 -5.05 -7.38 15.09
C SER A 24 -6.35 -6.79 14.54
N ILE A 25 -6.18 -5.83 13.63
CA ILE A 25 -7.25 -5.02 13.06
C ILE A 25 -6.97 -4.69 11.59
N ILE A 26 -8.02 -4.69 10.76
CA ILE A 26 -7.98 -4.15 9.40
C ILE A 26 -8.64 -2.77 9.45
N GLN A 27 -7.89 -1.74 9.07
CA GLN A 27 -8.35 -0.35 9.15
C GLN A 27 -8.08 0.40 7.86
N LYS A 28 -8.69 1.58 7.72
CA LYS A 28 -8.53 2.42 6.54
C LYS A 28 -7.12 3.00 6.47
N LEU A 29 -6.53 3.03 5.28
CA LEU A 29 -5.31 3.81 5.03
C LEU A 29 -5.62 5.31 4.93
N PRO A 30 -4.92 6.18 5.68
CA PRO A 30 -5.05 7.63 5.51
C PRO A 30 -4.71 8.05 4.08
N HIS A 31 -5.55 8.91 3.49
CA HIS A 31 -5.32 9.53 2.18
C HIS A 31 -5.21 8.57 0.98
N LEU A 32 -5.44 7.28 1.17
CA LEU A 32 -5.35 6.26 0.12
C LEU A 32 -6.61 5.41 0.10
N THR A 33 -6.95 4.89 -1.08
CA THR A 33 -7.96 3.84 -1.23
C THR A 33 -7.30 2.51 -0.92
N GLY A 34 -7.45 2.03 0.30
CA GLY A 34 -6.74 0.83 0.74
C GLY A 34 -6.96 0.50 2.20
N VAL A 35 -6.31 -0.55 2.67
CA VAL A 35 -6.40 -1.02 4.05
C VAL A 35 -5.02 -1.25 4.65
N ASP A 36 -4.92 -1.01 5.95
CA ASP A 36 -3.79 -1.36 6.80
C ASP A 36 -4.22 -2.54 7.67
N TYR A 37 -3.52 -3.67 7.54
CA TYR A 37 -3.63 -4.77 8.49
C TYR A 37 -2.54 -4.64 9.56
N PHE A 38 -2.96 -4.19 10.74
CA PHE A 38 -2.10 -3.90 11.87
C PHE A 38 -2.15 -5.01 12.92
N VAL A 39 -0.97 -5.50 13.33
CA VAL A 39 -0.77 -6.47 14.41
C VAL A 39 -0.04 -5.79 15.57
N LYS A 40 -0.76 -5.54 16.67
CA LYS A 40 -0.32 -4.71 17.80
C LYS A 40 0.90 -5.28 18.50
N SER A 41 0.91 -6.58 18.79
CA SER A 41 2.00 -7.23 19.53
C SER A 41 3.37 -7.13 18.86
N LYS A 42 3.40 -6.88 17.54
CA LYS A 42 4.61 -6.80 16.73
C LYS A 42 4.90 -5.40 16.18
N ASP A 43 4.01 -4.44 16.45
CA ASP A 43 3.98 -3.15 15.76
C ASP A 43 4.06 -3.28 14.22
N GLN A 44 3.38 -4.31 13.69
CA GLN A 44 3.51 -4.72 12.30
C GLN A 44 2.33 -4.22 11.49
N HIS A 45 2.60 -3.46 10.45
CA HIS A 45 1.65 -2.95 9.48
C HIS A 45 1.87 -3.60 8.12
N ASN A 46 0.79 -4.06 7.50
CA ASN A 46 0.79 -4.55 6.12
C ASN A 46 -0.22 -3.71 5.34
N TYR A 47 0.29 -2.89 4.43
CA TYR A 47 -0.47 -1.91 3.68
C TYR A 47 -0.89 -2.48 2.33
N TYR A 48 -2.17 -2.32 1.98
CA TYR A 48 -2.74 -2.75 0.72
C TYR A 48 -3.50 -1.59 0.06
N VAL A 49 -2.98 -1.04 -1.03
CA VAL A 49 -3.63 0.04 -1.80
C VAL A 49 -4.27 -0.54 -3.04
N PHE A 50 -5.55 -0.21 -3.25
CA PHE A 50 -6.35 -0.68 -4.37
C PHE A 50 -6.36 0.35 -5.50
N ILE A 51 -5.98 -0.08 -6.70
CA ILE A 51 -6.00 0.73 -7.92
C ILE A 51 -6.96 0.08 -8.91
N ASP A 52 -8.04 0.79 -9.23
CA ASP A 52 -8.98 0.41 -10.28
C ASP A 52 -8.45 0.88 -11.63
N ARG A 53 -8.27 -0.05 -12.57
CA ARG A 53 -7.77 0.21 -13.93
C ARG A 53 -8.88 0.08 -14.98
N GLY A 54 -10.14 0.08 -14.56
CA GLY A 54 -11.30 -0.05 -15.44
C GLY A 54 -11.25 -1.34 -16.26
N ASP A 55 -11.34 -1.22 -17.59
CA ASP A 55 -11.34 -2.37 -18.51
C ASP A 55 -10.03 -3.17 -18.50
N GLN A 56 -8.93 -2.59 -17.98
CA GLN A 56 -7.65 -3.28 -17.81
C GLN A 56 -7.59 -4.12 -16.52
N GLY A 57 -8.64 -4.10 -15.70
CA GLY A 57 -8.73 -4.88 -14.46
C GLY A 57 -8.37 -4.06 -13.23
N GLY A 58 -7.53 -4.61 -12.36
CA GLY A 58 -7.15 -4.01 -11.10
C GLY A 58 -5.67 -4.21 -10.78
N ALA A 59 -5.20 -3.45 -9.81
CA ALA A 59 -3.90 -3.63 -9.21
C ALA A 59 -3.95 -3.41 -7.70
N VAL A 60 -3.13 -4.16 -6.97
CA VAL A 60 -2.93 -3.98 -5.54
C VAL A 60 -1.47 -3.71 -5.25
N ILE A 61 -1.17 -2.61 -4.58
CA ILE A 61 0.16 -2.34 -4.05
C ILE A 61 0.20 -2.85 -2.63
N HIS A 62 1.12 -3.77 -2.37
CA HIS A 62 1.42 -4.29 -1.05
C HIS A 62 2.79 -3.80 -0.59
N ALA A 63 2.87 -3.33 0.65
CA ALA A 63 4.11 -3.04 1.35
C ALA A 63 3.92 -3.29 2.84
N ASP A 64 5.01 -3.49 3.57
CA ASP A 64 4.96 -3.62 5.01
C ASP A 64 6.06 -2.79 5.68
N ASN A 65 5.86 -2.49 6.97
CA ASN A 65 6.78 -1.64 7.72
C ASN A 65 7.93 -2.42 8.41
N TYR A 66 8.04 -3.74 8.19
CA TYR A 66 9.02 -4.58 8.89
C TYR A 66 10.08 -5.18 7.95
N SER A 67 9.86 -5.18 6.63
CA SER A 67 10.79 -5.70 5.62
C SER A 67 11.40 -4.57 4.76
N ASP A 68 12.22 -3.71 5.36
CA ASP A 68 12.97 -2.62 4.68
C ASP A 68 12.16 -1.77 3.65
N LEU A 69 10.82 -1.78 3.75
CA LEU A 69 9.84 -1.19 2.81
C LEU A 69 10.02 -1.64 1.34
N GLY A 70 9.92 -2.94 1.10
CA GLY A 70 9.68 -3.47 -0.25
C GLY A 70 8.25 -3.21 -0.73
N PHE A 71 8.09 -2.92 -2.04
CA PHE A 71 6.77 -2.73 -2.66
C PHE A 71 6.51 -3.83 -3.69
N PHE A 72 5.34 -4.45 -3.60
CA PHE A 72 4.84 -5.42 -4.57
C PHE A 72 3.63 -4.85 -5.29
N LEU A 73 3.66 -4.85 -6.62
CA LEU A 73 2.49 -4.61 -7.44
C LEU A 73 1.89 -5.94 -7.88
N ILE A 74 0.64 -6.20 -7.53
CA ILE A 74 -0.12 -7.40 -7.89
C ILE A 74 -1.16 -6.99 -8.92
N GLU A 75 -0.94 -7.35 -10.19
CA GLU A 75 -1.91 -7.09 -11.27
C GLU A 75 -2.98 -8.17 -11.32
N THR A 76 -4.17 -7.88 -10.77
CA THR A 76 -5.31 -8.80 -10.71
C THR A 76 -6.62 -8.00 -10.66
N PRO A 77 -7.73 -8.49 -11.24
CA PRO A 77 -9.05 -7.90 -11.00
C PRO A 77 -9.29 -7.72 -9.49
N LEU A 78 -9.72 -6.52 -9.07
CA LEU A 78 -9.95 -6.26 -7.64
C LEU A 78 -10.99 -7.23 -7.06
N SER A 79 -11.97 -7.69 -7.85
CA SER A 79 -12.95 -8.70 -7.44
C SER A 79 -12.34 -10.01 -6.95
N ASP A 80 -11.13 -10.33 -7.39
CA ASP A 80 -10.46 -11.60 -7.14
C ASP A 80 -9.49 -11.49 -5.96
N PHE A 81 -9.19 -10.27 -5.52
CA PHE A 81 -8.31 -10.01 -4.38
C PHE A 81 -8.97 -10.36 -3.05
N TYR A 82 -8.20 -11.02 -2.18
CA TYR A 82 -8.59 -11.29 -0.79
C TYR A 82 -7.38 -11.40 0.13
N LEU A 83 -7.63 -11.17 1.42
CA LEU A 83 -6.70 -11.47 2.51
C LEU A 83 -7.21 -12.72 3.24
N ASP A 84 -6.38 -13.73 3.42
CA ASP A 84 -6.64 -14.85 4.32
C ASP A 84 -5.82 -14.69 5.60
N ILE A 85 -6.50 -14.30 6.68
CA ILE A 85 -5.86 -14.02 7.96
C ILE A 85 -6.21 -15.12 8.94
N ASN A 86 -5.20 -15.81 9.45
CA ASN A 86 -5.38 -16.76 10.54
C ASN A 86 -5.69 -15.99 11.84
N PRO A 87 -6.90 -16.10 12.40
CA PRO A 87 -7.30 -15.32 13.57
C PRO A 87 -6.59 -15.79 14.86
N ASP A 88 -6.02 -16.98 14.90
CA ASP A 88 -5.32 -17.50 16.08
C ASP A 88 -3.86 -17.04 16.14
N THR A 89 -3.23 -16.84 14.97
CA THR A 89 -1.80 -16.51 14.86
C THR A 89 -1.53 -15.10 14.31
N SER A 90 -2.57 -14.40 13.86
CA SER A 90 -2.49 -13.13 13.14
C SER A 90 -1.64 -13.19 11.86
N LEU A 91 -1.30 -14.40 11.37
CA LEU A 91 -0.59 -14.60 10.12
C LEU A 91 -1.52 -14.27 8.96
N ILE A 92 -0.99 -13.47 8.03
CA ILE A 92 -1.68 -13.09 6.81
C ILE A 92 -1.06 -13.83 5.63
N GLU A 93 -1.92 -14.47 4.85
CA GLU A 93 -1.62 -14.95 3.51
C GLU A 93 -2.48 -14.11 2.55
N MET A 94 -1.89 -13.69 1.44
CA MET A 94 -2.63 -13.00 0.38
C MET A 94 -2.62 -13.85 -0.88
N TYR A 95 -3.69 -13.76 -1.65
CA TYR A 95 -3.73 -14.38 -2.97
C TYR A 95 -3.01 -13.47 -3.97
N ASP A 96 -1.90 -13.97 -4.51
CA ASP A 96 -1.17 -13.38 -5.64
C ASP A 96 -1.79 -13.78 -7.00
N GLY A 97 -2.59 -14.85 -7.02
CA GLY A 97 -3.37 -15.30 -8.15
C GLY A 97 -2.59 -15.57 -9.44
N ALA A 98 -3.32 -15.74 -10.54
CA ALA A 98 -2.74 -15.76 -11.88
C ALA A 98 -2.50 -14.31 -12.34
N GLY A 99 -1.63 -13.60 -11.63
CA GLY A 99 -1.27 -12.20 -11.88
C GLY A 99 0.21 -12.03 -12.15
N VAL A 100 0.59 -10.81 -12.55
CA VAL A 100 1.99 -10.40 -12.56
C VAL A 100 2.30 -9.77 -11.21
N VAL A 101 3.36 -10.24 -10.57
CA VAL A 101 3.91 -9.63 -9.35
C VAL A 101 5.21 -8.93 -9.74
N THR A 102 5.23 -7.62 -9.59
CA THR A 102 6.44 -6.81 -9.79
C THR A 102 6.94 -6.32 -8.44
N ASP A 103 8.20 -6.64 -8.13
CA ASP A 103 8.89 -6.22 -6.91
C ASP A 103 9.74 -4.99 -7.20
N PHE A 104 9.55 -3.95 -6.40
CA PHE A 104 10.33 -2.72 -6.40
C PHE A 104 11.24 -2.68 -5.18
N SER A 105 12.14 -3.67 -5.08
CA SER A 105 13.21 -3.67 -4.09
C SER A 105 14.05 -2.39 -4.23
N ASP A 106 14.16 -1.62 -3.15
CA ASP A 106 14.96 -0.38 -3.06
C ASP A 106 14.50 0.80 -3.95
N ALA A 107 13.20 0.88 -4.30
CA ALA A 107 12.71 2.01 -5.11
C ALA A 107 12.86 3.39 -4.45
N VAL A 108 12.98 3.44 -3.12
CA VAL A 108 13.28 4.67 -2.38
C VAL A 108 14.21 4.33 -1.21
N GLU A 109 15.36 4.99 -1.13
CA GLU A 109 16.30 4.83 -0.02
C GLU A 109 15.73 5.42 1.28
N LYS A 110 15.96 4.78 2.43
CA LYS A 110 15.39 5.19 3.73
C LYS A 110 15.66 6.66 4.09
N ASP A 111 16.85 7.17 3.75
CA ASP A 111 17.23 8.57 3.95
C ASP A 111 16.46 9.54 3.03
N GLU A 112 16.10 9.09 1.82
CA GLU A 112 15.25 9.84 0.90
C GLU A 112 13.80 9.86 1.37
N ILE A 113 13.29 8.73 1.88
CA ILE A 113 11.95 8.66 2.49
C ILE A 113 11.84 9.61 3.70
N GLN A 114 12.86 9.71 4.56
CA GLN A 114 12.87 10.66 5.68
C GLN A 114 12.85 12.13 5.22
N LYS A 115 13.52 12.43 4.10
CA LYS A 115 13.54 13.77 3.52
C LYS A 115 12.20 14.11 2.86
N MET A 116 11.55 13.11 2.25
CA MET A 116 10.20 13.21 1.72
C MET A 116 9.19 13.48 2.82
N LEU A 117 9.23 12.74 3.93
CA LEU A 117 8.32 12.93 5.07
C LEU A 117 8.31 14.38 5.55
N ARG A 118 9.49 14.95 5.85
CA ARG A 118 9.60 16.34 6.35
C ARG A 118 9.06 17.39 5.37
N THR A 119 9.01 17.06 4.09
CA THR A 119 8.65 18.00 3.03
C THR A 119 7.21 17.81 2.56
N TYR A 120 6.70 16.58 2.59
CA TYR A 120 5.47 16.17 1.90
C TYR A 120 4.42 15.46 2.76
N GLN A 121 4.61 15.32 4.08
CA GLN A 121 3.61 14.71 4.98
C GLN A 121 2.19 15.27 4.77
N ASP A 122 2.08 16.60 4.59
CA ASP A 122 0.83 17.33 4.41
C ASP A 122 0.61 17.78 2.96
N ALA A 123 1.48 17.37 2.03
CA ALA A 123 1.41 17.80 0.64
C ALA A 123 0.21 17.17 -0.08
N SER A 124 -0.35 17.89 -1.03
CA SER A 124 -1.31 17.37 -2.00
C SER A 124 -0.64 16.48 -3.05
N ASP A 125 -1.43 15.64 -3.73
CA ASP A 125 -0.90 14.77 -4.79
C ASP A 125 -0.24 15.57 -5.91
N SER A 126 -0.79 16.73 -6.28
CA SER A 126 -0.20 17.64 -7.27
C SER A 126 1.16 18.21 -6.83
N GLU A 127 1.37 18.45 -5.54
CA GLU A 127 2.67 18.89 -5.01
C GLU A 127 3.69 17.75 -5.03
N ILE A 128 3.25 16.52 -4.75
CA ILE A 128 4.10 15.33 -4.83
C ILE A 128 4.51 15.07 -6.29
N GLU A 129 3.57 15.13 -7.25
CA GLU A 129 3.85 14.96 -8.68
C GLU A 129 4.88 15.96 -9.23
N ALA A 130 4.85 17.19 -8.74
CA ALA A 130 5.80 18.22 -9.17
C ALA A 130 7.23 17.99 -8.61
N SER A 131 7.38 17.15 -7.59
CA SER A 131 8.63 16.93 -6.85
C SER A 131 9.71 16.25 -7.68
N SER A 132 10.96 16.37 -7.23
CA SER A 132 12.07 15.60 -7.80
C SER A 132 11.99 14.13 -7.43
N VAL A 133 11.35 13.79 -6.31
CA VAL A 133 11.29 12.41 -5.83
C VAL A 133 10.30 11.59 -6.67
N TYR A 134 9.13 12.15 -6.95
CA TYR A 134 8.19 11.55 -7.90
C TYR A 134 8.87 11.29 -9.24
N LYS A 135 9.58 12.28 -9.79
CA LYS A 135 10.29 12.14 -11.09
C LYS A 135 11.42 11.10 -11.07
N GLU A 136 11.99 10.80 -9.91
CA GLU A 136 13.01 9.77 -9.78
C GLU A 136 12.36 8.40 -9.71
N LEU A 137 11.38 8.22 -8.83
CA LEU A 137 10.59 7.00 -8.71
C LEU A 137 9.94 6.61 -10.04
N ASP A 138 9.38 7.59 -10.74
CA ASP A 138 8.72 7.42 -12.03
C ASP A 138 9.66 6.79 -13.07
N LYS A 139 10.98 7.04 -13.03
CA LYS A 139 11.92 6.36 -13.95
C LYS A 139 12.01 4.86 -13.71
N TYR A 140 11.81 4.41 -12.48
CA TYR A 140 11.87 3.00 -12.08
C TYR A 140 10.53 2.30 -12.24
N VAL A 141 9.42 3.02 -12.11
CA VAL A 141 8.07 2.48 -12.28
C VAL A 141 7.70 2.44 -13.77
N SER A 142 7.82 3.55 -14.50
CA SER A 142 7.40 3.67 -15.91
C SER A 142 8.25 2.89 -16.92
N GLN A 143 9.49 2.53 -16.59
CA GLN A 143 10.34 1.78 -17.52
C GLN A 143 10.08 0.27 -17.52
N TYR A 144 9.45 -0.24 -16.46
CA TYR A 144 9.38 -1.68 -16.20
C TYR A 144 7.97 -2.24 -16.21
N LEU A 145 6.97 -1.36 -16.25
CA LEU A 145 5.57 -1.70 -16.20
C LEU A 145 4.90 -1.31 -17.51
N GLU A 146 4.19 -2.22 -18.17
CA GLU A 146 3.37 -1.90 -19.35
C GLU A 146 2.01 -1.32 -18.91
N LEU A 147 2.04 -0.32 -18.03
CA LEU A 147 0.86 0.35 -17.48
C LEU A 147 0.54 1.61 -18.28
N ASP A 148 -0.70 2.08 -18.20
CA ASP A 148 -1.08 3.40 -18.73
C ASP A 148 -0.66 4.53 -17.77
N ASP A 149 -0.46 5.74 -18.31
CA ASP A 149 0.01 6.92 -17.57
C ASP A 149 -0.79 7.20 -16.27
N ASP A 150 -2.12 6.99 -16.29
CA ASP A 150 -2.96 7.25 -15.11
C ASP A 150 -2.73 6.19 -14.03
N THR A 151 -2.59 4.92 -14.42
CA THR A 151 -2.25 3.84 -13.50
C THR A 151 -0.84 4.01 -12.91
N GLU A 152 0.17 4.32 -13.74
CA GLU A 152 1.54 4.56 -13.28
C GLU A 152 1.61 5.69 -12.27
N LYS A 153 0.89 6.79 -12.55
CA LYS A 153 0.77 7.91 -11.63
C LYS A 153 0.19 7.49 -10.28
N ASN A 154 -0.89 6.73 -10.28
CA ASN A 154 -1.51 6.24 -9.05
C ASN A 154 -0.58 5.30 -8.28
N VAL A 155 0.22 4.48 -8.99
CA VAL A 155 1.23 3.61 -8.39
C VAL A 155 2.33 4.43 -7.70
N ASN A 156 2.91 5.40 -8.41
CA ASN A 156 3.94 6.28 -7.88
C ASN A 156 3.46 7.03 -6.63
N LEU A 157 2.26 7.61 -6.69
CA LEU A 157 1.66 8.33 -5.55
C LEU A 157 1.44 7.40 -4.35
N ALA A 158 0.93 6.19 -4.58
CA ALA A 158 0.71 5.22 -3.51
C ALA A 158 2.01 4.81 -2.81
N ILE A 159 3.06 4.50 -3.57
CA ILE A 159 4.39 4.17 -3.03
C ILE A 159 4.89 5.28 -2.11
N ILE A 160 4.87 6.53 -2.60
CA ILE A 160 5.30 7.70 -1.84
C ILE A 160 4.48 7.88 -0.55
N ARG A 161 3.15 7.77 -0.64
CA ARG A 161 2.25 7.95 0.51
C ARG A 161 2.41 6.87 1.57
N ILE A 162 2.58 5.61 1.17
CA ILE A 162 2.88 4.52 2.09
C ILE A 162 4.24 4.74 2.76
N ALA A 163 5.25 5.16 1.99
CA ALA A 163 6.58 5.41 2.52
C ALA A 163 6.54 6.51 3.61
N ILE A 164 5.79 7.60 3.37
CA ILE A 164 5.54 8.64 4.38
C ILE A 164 4.82 8.06 5.62
N LEU A 165 3.72 7.34 5.43
CA LEU A 165 2.91 6.77 6.51
C LEU A 165 3.72 5.84 7.42
N SER A 166 4.53 4.97 6.82
CA SER A 166 5.34 4.00 7.56
C SER A 166 6.34 4.66 8.52
N ILE A 167 6.91 5.81 8.12
CA ILE A 167 7.83 6.56 8.99
C ILE A 167 7.07 7.34 10.05
N GLU A 168 5.92 7.96 9.74
CA GLU A 168 5.08 8.63 10.75
C GLU A 168 4.77 7.69 11.91
N GLN A 169 4.39 6.45 11.58
CA GLN A 169 4.08 5.42 12.57
C GLN A 169 5.33 5.01 13.36
N THR A 170 6.49 4.89 12.70
CA THR A 170 7.77 4.58 13.38
C THR A 170 8.21 5.69 14.35
N VAL A 171 8.06 6.96 13.96
CA VAL A 171 8.48 8.13 14.78
C VAL A 171 7.55 8.36 15.98
N LEU A 172 6.29 7.92 15.91
CA LEU A 172 5.32 8.01 17.01
C LEU A 172 5.44 6.85 18.02
N SER A 173 6.16 5.78 17.68
CA SER A 173 6.42 4.62 18.55
C SER A 173 7.65 4.78 19.47
N ASP A 174 8.46 5.83 19.28
CA ASP A 174 9.63 6.21 20.11
C ASP A 174 9.30 7.30 21.16
#